data_AF-A0AA87YR51-F1
#
_entry.id   AF-A0AA87YR51-F1
#
_cell.length_a   1.000
_cell.length_b   1.000
_cell.length_c   1.000
_cell.angle_alpha   90.00
_cell.angle_beta   90.00
_cell.angle_gamma   90.00
#
_symmetry.space_group_name_H-M   'P 1'
#
loop_
_entity.id
_entity.type
_entity.pdbx_description
1 polymer ?
#
loop_
_entity_poly.entity_id
_entity_poly.type
_entity_poly.pdbx_seq_one_letter_code
_entity_poly.pdbx_strand_id
1 'polypeptide(L)'
;MGSDTSSRSRMAKHNCQPSCGYVNIPFPFGIGKGCYVDEWFEVVCNNGTDNNIPVLKHANLEVIGIDLGRSTLEVTLPITAFWNFSDSKAQQNSSISLAGSPFAFSRENKFVLTNY
;
A
#
# COMPACT_ATOMS: atom_id res chain seq x y z
N MET A 1 -17.68 0.46 -35.47
CA MET A 1 -17.20 -0.63 -34.59
C MET A 1 -16.15 -0.05 -33.66
N GLY A 2 -16.51 0.29 -32.42
CA GLY A 2 -15.54 0.64 -31.38
C GLY A 2 -15.18 -0.64 -30.64
N SER A 3 -13.91 -1.04 -30.70
CA SER A 3 -13.45 -2.28 -30.11
C SER A 3 -13.38 -2.14 -28.59
N ASP A 4 -14.33 -2.76 -27.89
CA ASP A 4 -14.23 -3.11 -26.48
C ASP A 4 -13.06 -4.10 -26.29
N THR A 5 -11.86 -3.57 -26.10
CA THR A 5 -10.79 -4.32 -25.49
C THR A 5 -11.02 -4.29 -23.98
N SER A 6 -11.64 -5.35 -23.46
CA SER A 6 -11.66 -5.67 -22.02
C SER A 6 -10.23 -5.87 -21.52
N SER A 7 -9.50 -4.77 -21.29
CA SER A 7 -8.40 -4.75 -20.34
C SER A 7 -9.04 -4.69 -18.96
N ARG A 8 -8.69 -5.62 -18.05
CA ARG A 8 -9.02 -5.46 -16.62
C ARG A 8 -8.34 -4.19 -16.15
N SER A 9 -9.07 -3.10 -16.20
CA SER A 9 -8.46 -1.80 -16.10
C SER A 9 -7.95 -1.61 -14.69
N ARG A 10 -6.63 -1.45 -14.59
CA ARG A 10 -5.88 -1.03 -13.40
C ARG A 10 -6.21 0.44 -13.07
N MET A 11 -7.49 0.73 -12.92
CA MET A 11 -8.03 2.08 -12.80
C MET A 11 -8.50 2.33 -11.38
N ALA A 12 -8.29 3.56 -10.93
CA ALA A 12 -9.01 4.06 -9.78
C ALA A 12 -10.51 4.03 -10.03
N LYS A 13 -11.28 4.02 -8.93
CA LYS A 13 -12.72 4.21 -8.99
C LYS A 13 -13.05 5.54 -9.72
N HIS A 14 -14.16 5.57 -10.45
CA HIS A 14 -14.59 6.78 -11.16
C HIS A 14 -14.67 7.99 -10.22
N ASN A 15 -14.20 9.15 -10.68
CA ASN A 15 -14.07 10.41 -9.92
C ASN A 15 -13.13 10.37 -8.71
N CYS A 16 -12.27 9.35 -8.60
CA CYS A 16 -11.24 9.27 -7.57
C CYS A 16 -9.86 9.60 -8.14
N GLN A 17 -9.00 10.14 -7.29
CA GLN A 17 -7.62 10.46 -7.67
C GLN A 17 -6.87 9.17 -8.05
N PRO A 18 -6.30 9.08 -9.27
CA PRO A 18 -5.76 7.82 -9.79
C PRO A 18 -4.35 7.49 -9.33
N SER A 19 -3.62 8.44 -8.76
CA SER A 19 -2.23 8.27 -8.35
C SER A 19 -1.84 9.22 -7.21
N CYS A 20 -0.78 8.88 -6.49
CA CYS A 20 -0.13 9.76 -5.52
C CYS A 20 1.38 9.57 -5.65
N GLY A 21 2.10 10.66 -5.96
CA GLY A 21 3.49 10.59 -6.40
C GLY A 21 3.61 9.74 -7.66
N TYR A 22 4.52 8.76 -7.64
CA TYR A 22 4.75 7.82 -8.74
C TYR A 22 3.91 6.54 -8.65
N VAL A 23 3.05 6.42 -7.65
CA VAL A 23 2.26 5.21 -7.40
C VAL A 23 0.85 5.37 -7.96
N ASN A 24 0.44 4.45 -8.84
CA ASN A 24 -0.95 4.31 -9.26
C ASN A 24 -1.79 3.69 -8.15
N ILE A 25 -2.99 4.24 -7.91
CA ILE A 25 -3.92 3.81 -6.85
C ILE A 25 -5.19 3.22 -7.50
N PRO A 26 -5.16 1.94 -7.89
CA PRO A 26 -6.33 1.31 -8.50
C PRO A 26 -7.32 0.81 -7.43
N PHE A 27 -8.59 0.69 -7.80
CA PHE A 27 -9.57 0.02 -6.95
C PHE A 27 -9.12 -1.43 -6.67
N PRO A 28 -9.18 -1.96 -5.42
CA PRO A 28 -9.97 -1.49 -4.27
C PRO A 28 -9.36 -0.38 -3.40
N PHE A 29 -8.15 0.09 -3.70
CA PHE A 29 -7.52 1.20 -3.01
C PHE A 29 -8.05 2.54 -3.52
N GLY A 30 -7.98 3.57 -2.68
CA GLY A 30 -8.43 4.89 -3.08
C GLY A 30 -8.04 6.00 -2.12
N ILE A 31 -7.99 7.22 -2.67
CA ILE A 31 -7.71 8.45 -1.94
C ILE A 31 -9.01 9.21 -1.78
N GLY A 32 -9.36 9.55 -0.53
CA GLY A 32 -10.57 10.27 -0.21
C GLY A 32 -11.79 9.37 0.03
N LYS A 33 -12.78 9.93 0.75
CA LYS A 33 -13.98 9.21 1.18
C LYS A 33 -14.76 8.66 -0.01
N GLY A 34 -15.07 7.36 0.04
CA GLY A 34 -15.84 6.67 -1.00
C GLY A 34 -15.02 6.18 -2.19
N CYS A 35 -13.69 6.34 -2.18
CA CYS A 35 -12.80 5.87 -3.25
C CYS A 35 -12.18 4.49 -3.03
N TYR A 36 -12.26 3.98 -1.80
CA TYR A 36 -11.77 2.67 -1.38
C TYR A 36 -12.93 1.74 -1.01
N VAL A 37 -12.68 0.43 -0.98
CA VAL A 37 -13.70 -0.57 -0.63
C VAL A 37 -13.97 -0.68 0.87
N ASP A 38 -12.92 -0.45 1.66
CA ASP A 38 -12.91 -0.59 3.13
C ASP A 38 -11.80 0.30 3.71
N GLU A 39 -11.90 0.67 4.99
CA GLU A 39 -10.95 1.58 5.66
C GLU A 39 -9.50 1.08 5.64
N TRP A 40 -9.28 -0.24 5.56
CA TRP A 40 -7.95 -0.80 5.39
C TRP A 40 -7.32 -0.48 4.04
N PHE A 41 -8.11 -0.13 3.02
CA PHE A 41 -7.66 0.22 1.67
C PHE A 41 -7.56 1.73 1.43
N GLU A 42 -7.78 2.56 2.46
CA GLU A 42 -7.61 3.99 2.36
C GLU A 42 -6.13 4.37 2.21
N VAL A 43 -5.82 5.08 1.12
CA VAL A 43 -4.52 5.71 0.89
C VAL A 43 -4.64 7.19 1.16
N VAL A 44 -3.77 7.74 2.01
CA VAL A 44 -3.59 9.18 2.17
C VAL A 44 -2.37 9.62 1.40
N CYS A 45 -2.45 10.79 0.79
CA CYS A 45 -1.39 11.37 0.00
C CYS A 45 -0.78 12.54 0.78
N ASN A 46 0.36 12.31 1.43
CA ASN A 46 1.03 13.32 2.23
C ASN A 46 1.86 14.22 1.32
N ASN A 47 1.69 15.53 1.43
CA ASN A 47 2.51 16.50 0.71
C ASN A 47 3.88 16.58 1.39
N GLY A 48 4.84 15.76 0.96
CA GLY A 48 6.24 15.85 1.39
C GLY A 48 6.96 17.01 0.69
N THR A 49 8.13 17.37 1.22
CA THR A 49 8.96 18.48 0.72
C THR A 49 9.38 18.34 -0.74
N ASP A 50 9.52 17.09 -1.22
CA ASP A 50 10.00 16.80 -2.58
C ASP A 50 9.02 15.96 -3.42
N ASN A 51 8.02 15.28 -2.82
CA ASN A 51 7.01 14.48 -3.53
C ASN A 51 5.76 14.20 -2.67
N ASN A 52 4.66 13.89 -3.35
CA ASN A 52 3.45 13.34 -2.75
C ASN A 52 3.68 11.87 -2.33
N ILE A 53 3.69 11.59 -1.03
CA ILE A 53 3.99 10.27 -0.47
C ILE A 53 2.67 9.53 -0.17
N PRO A 54 2.38 8.40 -0.86
CA PRO A 54 1.22 7.58 -0.56
C PRO A 54 1.45 6.74 0.71
N VAL A 55 0.50 6.78 1.63
CA VAL A 55 0.53 6.02 2.89
C VAL A 55 -0.77 5.23 3.04
N LEU A 56 -0.66 3.93 3.34
CA LEU A 56 -1.78 3.11 3.76
C LEU A 56 -2.19 3.55 5.17
N LYS A 57 -3.30 4.27 5.28
CA LYS A 57 -3.64 5.07 6.46
C LYS A 57 -3.75 4.23 7.74
N HIS A 58 -4.42 3.09 7.65
CA HIS A 58 -4.72 2.26 8.82
C HIS A 58 -3.48 1.55 9.40
N ALA A 59 -2.51 1.21 8.54
CA ALA A 59 -1.26 0.57 8.95
C ALA A 59 -0.10 1.57 9.13
N ASN A 60 -0.29 2.83 8.71
CA ASN A 60 0.74 3.86 8.63
C ASN A 60 2.01 3.40 7.89
N LEU A 61 1.81 2.78 6.72
CA LEU A 61 2.88 2.25 5.87
C LEU A 61 2.97 3.02 4.55
N GLU A 62 4.15 3.47 4.19
CA GLU A 62 4.40 4.05 2.86
C GLU A 62 4.20 2.99 1.78
N VAL A 63 3.41 3.32 0.76
CA VAL A 63 3.14 2.44 -0.38
C VAL A 63 4.14 2.75 -1.48
N ILE A 64 4.84 1.73 -1.97
CA ILE A 64 5.80 1.90 -3.07
C ILE A 64 5.24 1.33 -4.39
N GLY A 65 4.23 0.45 -4.31
CA GLY A 65 3.61 -0.16 -5.49
C GLY A 65 2.38 -0.99 -5.19
N ILE A 66 1.50 -1.09 -6.18
CA ILE A 66 0.29 -1.93 -6.14
C ILE A 66 0.26 -2.77 -7.42
N ASP A 67 0.27 -4.09 -7.27
CA ASP A 67 0.14 -5.04 -8.37
C ASP A 67 -1.11 -5.90 -8.17
N LEU A 68 -2.19 -5.52 -8.85
CA LEU A 68 -3.45 -6.27 -8.82
C LEU A 68 -3.34 -7.62 -9.55
N GLY A 69 -2.42 -7.77 -10.51
CA GLY A 69 -2.19 -9.04 -11.19
C GLY A 69 -1.61 -10.10 -10.25
N ARG A 70 -0.79 -9.66 -9.30
CA ARG A 70 -0.20 -10.51 -8.24
C ARG A 70 -0.96 -10.46 -6.92
N SER A 71 -1.97 -9.59 -6.81
CA SER A 71 -2.68 -9.30 -5.55
C SER A 71 -1.72 -8.88 -4.44
N THR A 72 -0.72 -8.07 -4.76
CA THR A 72 0.31 -7.61 -3.83
C THR A 72 0.31 -6.10 -3.65
N LEU A 73 0.45 -5.68 -2.39
CA LEU A 73 0.75 -4.31 -1.99
C LEU A 73 2.20 -4.28 -1.50
N GLU A 74 3.03 -3.43 -2.10
CA GLU A 74 4.42 -3.26 -1.70
C GLU A 74 4.54 -2.02 -0.83
N VAL A 75 5.25 -2.15 0.30
CA VAL A 75 5.37 -1.12 1.33
C VAL A 75 6.80 -1.00 1.87
N THR A 76 7.15 0.17 2.38
CA THR A 76 8.39 0.38 3.14
C THR A 76 8.19 -0.04 4.60
N LEU A 77 9.08 -0.89 5.12
CA LEU A 77 9.09 -1.31 6.53
C LEU A 77 10.43 -0.94 7.17
N PRO A 78 10.47 -0.52 8.46
CA PRO A 78 11.71 -0.35 9.18
C PRO A 78 12.37 -1.72 9.45
N ILE A 79 13.71 -1.76 9.45
CA ILE A 79 14.48 -3.01 9.70
C ILE A 79 14.15 -3.62 11.08
N THR A 80 13.75 -2.80 12.05
CA THR A 80 13.31 -3.26 13.37
C THR A 80 12.04 -4.10 13.34
N ALA A 81 11.20 -3.98 12.31
CA ALA A 81 9.98 -4.77 12.17
C ALA A 81 10.27 -6.28 12.07
N PHE A 82 11.45 -6.65 11.56
CA PHE A 82 11.87 -8.04 11.44
C PHE A 82 12.30 -8.64 12.77
N TRP A 83 12.92 -7.83 13.64
CA TRP A 83 13.35 -8.30 14.95
C TRP A 83 12.17 -8.68 15.83
N ASN A 84 11.04 -7.97 15.68
CA ASN A 84 9.77 -8.34 16.31
C ASN A 84 9.24 -9.71 15.86
N PHE A 85 9.63 -10.20 14.68
CA PHE A 85 9.22 -11.52 14.18
C PHE A 85 10.12 -12.65 14.71
N SER A 86 11.36 -12.35 15.05
CA SER A 86 12.33 -13.31 15.62
C SER A 86 12.29 -13.40 17.14
N ASP A 87 11.87 -12.35 17.85
CA ASP A 87 11.89 -12.34 19.31
C ASP A 87 10.55 -11.91 19.91
N SER A 88 9.89 -12.86 20.58
CA SER A 88 8.60 -12.68 21.26
C SER A 88 8.60 -11.71 22.45
N LYS A 89 9.67 -10.94 22.69
CA LYS A 89 9.81 -10.00 23.82
C LYS A 89 10.43 -8.63 23.49
N ALA A 90 10.43 -8.18 22.24
CA ALA A 90 10.83 -6.81 21.90
C ALA A 90 9.68 -5.81 22.15
N GLN A 91 9.72 -5.14 23.30
CA GLN A 91 8.73 -4.16 23.73
C GLN A 91 9.06 -2.76 23.16
N GLN A 92 8.19 -2.27 22.26
CA GLN A 92 7.87 -0.85 21.92
C GLN A 92 8.93 -0.05 21.12
N ASN A 93 8.75 0.33 19.84
CA ASN A 93 7.83 1.38 19.36
C ASN A 93 7.48 1.30 17.84
N SER A 94 7.68 0.16 17.18
CA SER A 94 7.37 -0.01 15.74
C SER A 94 6.69 -1.35 15.45
N SER A 95 5.64 -1.68 16.20
CA SER A 95 4.81 -2.85 15.92
C SER A 95 3.84 -2.53 14.77
N ILE A 96 4.20 -2.96 13.57
CA ILE A 96 3.27 -2.96 12.44
C ILE A 96 2.22 -4.04 12.73
N SER A 97 1.01 -3.61 13.08
CA SER A 97 -0.10 -4.53 13.33
C SER A 97 -1.01 -4.57 12.11
N LEU A 98 -1.09 -5.74 11.48
CA LEU A 98 -2.07 -6.05 10.43
C LEU A 98 -3.26 -6.84 10.99
N ALA A 99 -3.38 -6.92 12.32
CA ALA A 99 -4.45 -7.66 12.98
C ALA A 99 -5.82 -7.08 12.61
N GLY A 100 -6.74 -7.94 12.16
CA GLY A 100 -8.06 -7.52 11.68
C GLY A 100 -8.07 -6.92 10.27
N SER A 101 -6.91 -6.76 9.63
CA SER A 101 -6.82 -6.35 8.23
C SER A 101 -6.98 -7.55 7.28
N PRO A 102 -7.36 -7.30 6.01
CA PRO A 102 -7.35 -8.33 4.97
C PRO A 102 -5.95 -8.61 4.41
N PHE A 103 -4.91 -7.94 4.93
CA PHE A 103 -3.54 -8.08 4.46
C PHE A 103 -2.79 -9.12 5.28
N ALA A 104 -1.93 -9.87 4.58
CA ALA A 104 -0.95 -10.74 5.19
C ALA A 104 0.41 -10.48 4.53
N PHE A 105 1.49 -10.65 5.29
CA PHE A 105 2.82 -10.59 4.72
C PHE A 105 3.00 -11.68 3.65
N SER A 106 3.55 -11.29 2.50
CA SER A 106 3.85 -12.24 1.43
C SER A 106 4.86 -13.28 1.92
N ARG A 107 4.64 -14.53 1.54
CA ARG A 107 5.57 -15.63 1.83
C ARG A 107 6.82 -15.61 0.93
N GLU A 108 6.81 -14.79 -0.12
CA GLU A 108 7.92 -14.69 -1.08
C GLU A 108 9.08 -13.81 -0.58
N ASN A 109 8.95 -13.12 0.58
CA ASN A 109 10.02 -12.39 1.28
C ASN A 109 10.97 -11.58 0.36
N LYS A 110 10.43 -10.77 -0.56
CA LYS A 110 11.27 -9.88 -1.36
C LYS A 110 11.64 -8.64 -0.53
N PHE A 111 12.81 -8.68 0.09
CA PHE A 111 13.41 -7.53 0.77
C PHE A 111 14.51 -6.93 -0.08
N VAL A 112 14.36 -5.65 -0.43
CA VAL A 112 15.35 -4.90 -1.22
C VAL A 112 16.00 -3.90 -0.29
N LEU A 113 17.28 -4.11 0.02
CA LEU A 113 18.13 -3.13 0.68
C LEU A 113 18.71 -2.20 -0.40
N THR A 114 18.31 -0.94 -0.40
CA THR A 114 18.96 0.10 -1.21
C THR A 114 19.73 1.03 -0.28
N ASN A 115 21.05 1.08 -0.44
CA ASN A 115 21.87 2.15 0.15
C ASN A 115 21.74 3.41 -0.71
N TYR A 116 21.69 4.57 -0.06
CA TYR A 116 21.96 5.87 -0.67
C TYR A 116 23.45 6.19 -0.57
#